data_AF-A0A2V9LDM1-F1
#
_entry.id   AF-A0A2V9LDM1-F1
#
_cell.length_a   1.000
_cell.length_b   1.000
_cell.length_c   1.000
_cell.angle_alpha   90.00
_cell.angle_beta   90.00
_cell.angle_gamma   90.00
#
_symmetry.space_group_name_H-M   'P 1'
#
loop_
_entity.id
_entity.type
_entity.pdbx_description
1 polymer ?
#
loop_
_entity_poly.entity_id
_entity_poly.type
_entity_poly.pdbx_seq_one_letter_code
_entity_poly.pdbx_strand_id
1 'polypeptide(L)'
;MSKGHRKPRVAGRVEADEILPEYDFNRARPNKYASRYAAGSIVVVLEPDVAAVFPSAGQANEALRALAGIIQKHRPRRTAPGR
;
A
#
# COMPACT_ATOMS: atom_id res chain seq x y z
N MET A 1 39.80 18.16 6.17
CA MET A 1 38.46 18.39 6.77
C MET A 1 37.47 17.44 6.13
N SER A 2 36.89 16.53 6.91
CA SER A 2 35.86 15.56 6.49
C SER A 2 34.51 16.23 6.40
N LYS A 3 33.77 16.01 5.30
CA LYS A 3 32.29 16.00 5.28
C LYS A 3 31.84 14.97 4.25
N GLY A 4 31.51 13.77 4.72
CA GLY A 4 30.83 12.76 3.92
C GLY A 4 29.40 13.18 3.61
N HIS A 5 28.89 12.84 2.42
CA HIS A 5 27.48 12.88 2.07
C HIS A 5 27.07 11.53 1.47
N ARG A 6 26.10 10.88 2.12
CA ARG A 6 25.51 9.59 1.73
C ARG A 6 24.76 9.76 0.40
N LYS A 7 25.06 8.93 -0.60
CA LYS A 7 24.25 8.79 -1.82
C LYS A 7 22.96 8.01 -1.52
N PRO A 8 21.80 8.42 -2.08
CA PRO A 8 20.53 7.75 -1.87
C PRO A 8 20.51 6.39 -2.57
N ARG A 9 19.87 5.39 -1.93
CA ARG A 9 19.71 4.04 -2.49
C ARG A 9 18.86 4.12 -3.76
N VAL A 10 19.48 3.83 -4.90
CA VAL A 10 18.82 3.71 -6.21
C VAL A 10 17.93 2.47 -6.17
N ALA A 11 16.65 2.65 -6.52
CA ALA A 11 15.70 1.57 -6.70
C ALA A 11 16.27 0.53 -7.67
N GLY A 12 16.13 -0.75 -7.32
CA GLY A 12 16.83 -1.87 -7.96
C GLY A 12 16.82 -1.80 -9.47
N ARG A 13 18.03 -1.82 -10.06
CA ARG A 13 18.23 -2.08 -11.47
C ARG A 13 17.79 -3.52 -11.70
N VAL A 14 16.69 -3.70 -12.42
CA VAL A 14 16.31 -5.01 -12.96
C VAL A 14 17.42 -5.34 -13.97
N GLU A 15 18.16 -6.42 -13.72
CA GLU A 15 19.21 -6.86 -14.64
C GLU A 15 18.56 -7.17 -15.99
N ALA A 16 19.24 -6.81 -17.10
CA ALA A 16 18.67 -6.91 -18.44
C ALA A 16 18.22 -8.34 -18.81
N ASP A 17 18.77 -9.35 -18.11
CA ASP A 17 18.47 -10.76 -18.29
C ASP A 17 17.10 -11.20 -17.74
N GLU A 18 16.40 -10.34 -16.98
CA GLU A 18 15.04 -10.62 -16.50
C GLU A 18 13.95 -10.18 -17.49
N ILE A 19 14.29 -9.35 -18.49
CA ILE A 19 13.34 -8.84 -19.49
C ILE A 19 13.52 -9.64 -20.78
N LEU A 20 12.45 -10.29 -21.25
CA LEU A 20 12.50 -11.03 -22.52
C LEU A 20 12.79 -10.08 -23.70
N PRO A 21 13.58 -10.49 -24.72
CA PRO A 21 14.01 -9.64 -25.83
C PRO A 21 12.87 -8.99 -26.63
N GLU A 22 11.68 -9.59 -26.61
CA GLU A 22 10.48 -9.11 -27.30
C GLU A 22 9.86 -7.86 -26.66
N TYR A 23 10.23 -7.52 -25.41
CA TYR A 23 9.69 -6.37 -24.70
C TYR A 23 10.65 -5.16 -24.70
N ASP A 24 10.30 -4.11 -25.46
CA ASP A 24 10.98 -2.80 -25.41
C ASP A 24 10.23 -1.81 -24.52
N PHE A 25 10.76 -1.56 -23.32
CA PHE A 25 10.22 -0.57 -22.39
C PHE A 25 10.86 0.82 -22.52
N ASN A 26 11.76 1.07 -23.49
CA ASN A 26 12.40 2.39 -23.65
C ASN A 26 11.41 3.51 -23.95
N ARG A 27 10.20 3.17 -24.44
CA ARG A 27 9.11 4.10 -24.71
C ARG A 27 7.95 3.98 -23.73
N ALA A 28 8.09 3.21 -22.66
CA ALA A 28 7.04 3.04 -21.67
C ALA A 28 6.66 4.40 -21.05
N ARG A 29 5.36 4.65 -20.95
CA ARG A 29 4.83 5.83 -20.25
C ARG A 29 4.27 5.43 -18.89
N PRO A 30 4.37 6.31 -17.87
CA PRO A 30 3.71 6.10 -16.59
C PRO A 30 2.21 5.81 -16.78
N ASN A 31 1.65 4.95 -15.93
CA ASN A 31 0.23 4.60 -15.97
C ASN A 31 -0.63 5.89 -15.92
N LYS A 32 -1.57 6.03 -16.86
CA LYS A 32 -2.53 7.15 -16.96
C LYS A 32 -3.38 7.36 -15.70
N TYR A 33 -3.49 6.32 -14.86
CA TYR A 33 -4.19 6.38 -13.58
C TYR A 33 -3.28 6.50 -12.37
N ALA A 34 -1.95 6.55 -12.55
CA ALA A 34 -1.00 6.63 -11.43
C ALA A 34 -1.35 7.79 -10.48
N SER A 35 -1.72 8.96 -11.04
CA SER A 35 -2.14 10.13 -10.26
C SER A 35 -3.39 9.90 -9.42
N ARG A 36 -4.28 9.00 -9.84
CA ARG A 36 -5.50 8.64 -9.08
C ARG A 36 -5.20 7.78 -7.87
N TYR A 37 -4.05 7.11 -7.87
CA TYR A 37 -3.58 6.24 -6.77
C TYR A 37 -2.35 6.82 -6.05
N ALA A 38 -1.88 8.00 -6.44
CA ALA A 38 -0.64 8.62 -5.97
C ALA A 38 -0.66 8.95 -4.46
N ALA A 39 -1.83 9.02 -3.84
CA ALA A 39 -1.98 9.17 -2.40
C ALA A 39 -2.21 7.81 -1.73
N GLY A 40 -1.19 6.94 -1.70
CA GLY A 40 -1.11 5.78 -0.79
C GLY A 40 -2.39 4.94 -0.64
N SER A 41 -3.17 4.81 -1.72
CA SER A 41 -4.51 4.22 -1.65
C SER A 41 -4.41 2.72 -1.87
N ILE A 42 -4.85 1.94 -0.89
CA ILE A 42 -4.92 0.47 -1.00
C ILE A 42 -6.26 0.10 -1.63
N VAL A 43 -6.22 -0.57 -2.77
CA VAL A 43 -7.41 -1.13 -3.43
C VAL A 43 -7.63 -2.53 -2.87
N VAL A 44 -8.82 -2.77 -2.32
CA VAL A 44 -9.24 -4.08 -1.81
C VAL A 44 -10.45 -4.54 -2.61
N VAL A 45 -10.37 -5.74 -3.17
CA VAL A 45 -11.50 -6.37 -3.86
C VAL A 45 -12.32 -7.12 -2.82
N LEU A 46 -13.62 -6.90 -2.81
CA LEU A 46 -14.57 -7.62 -1.97
C LEU A 46 -15.16 -8.80 -2.75
N GLU A 47 -15.45 -9.88 -2.05
CA GLU A 47 -16.24 -10.98 -2.61
C GLU A 47 -17.67 -10.49 -2.96
N PRO A 48 -18.35 -11.10 -3.95
CA PRO A 48 -19.64 -10.62 -4.45
C PRO A 48 -20.75 -10.54 -3.39
N ASP A 49 -20.76 -11.50 -2.46
CA ASP A 49 -21.70 -11.55 -1.34
C ASP A 49 -21.47 -10.39 -0.36
N VAL A 50 -20.21 -10.09 -0.04
CA VAL A 50 -19.84 -8.96 0.82
C VAL A 50 -20.13 -7.63 0.12
N ALA A 51 -19.84 -7.53 -1.18
CA ALA A 51 -20.14 -6.34 -1.97
C ALA A 51 -21.65 -6.06 -2.08
N ALA A 52 -22.48 -7.11 -2.11
CA ALA A 52 -23.94 -6.97 -2.10
C ALA A 52 -24.46 -6.36 -0.78
N VAL A 53 -23.78 -6.62 0.35
CA VAL A 53 -24.11 -6.03 1.65
C VAL A 53 -23.61 -4.59 1.78
N PHE A 54 -22.51 -4.24 1.10
CA PHE A 54 -21.91 -2.90 1.12
C PHE A 54 -21.86 -2.27 -0.27
N PRO A 55 -22.95 -1.65 -0.75
CA PRO A 55 -23.03 -1.05 -2.08
C PRO A 55 -22.05 0.12 -2.33
N SER A 56 -21.40 0.64 -1.29
CA SER A 56 -20.39 1.71 -1.44
C SER A 56 -19.21 1.53 -0.51
N ALA A 57 -18.04 2.01 -0.96
CA ALA A 57 -16.83 2.07 -0.15
C ALA A 57 -17.01 2.89 1.14
N GLY A 58 -17.90 3.89 1.14
CA GLY A 58 -18.23 4.67 2.34
C GLY A 58 -18.80 3.80 3.46
N GLN A 59 -19.81 2.97 3.13
CA GLN A 59 -20.47 2.08 4.09
C GLN A 59 -19.50 1.01 4.63
N ALA A 60 -18.72 0.39 3.75
CA ALA A 60 -17.70 -0.58 4.16
C ALA A 60 -16.67 0.04 5.11
N ASN A 61 -16.18 1.25 4.78
CA ASN A 61 -15.20 1.95 5.61
C ASN A 61 -15.77 2.37 6.98
N GLU A 62 -17.03 2.79 7.05
CA GLU A 62 -17.68 3.12 8.30
C GLU A 62 -17.80 1.89 9.22
N ALA A 63 -18.25 0.75 8.67
CA ALA A 63 -18.35 -0.50 9.42
C ALA A 63 -16.99 -0.96 9.94
N LEU A 64 -15.94 -0.93 9.10
CA LEU A 64 -14.58 -1.30 9.50
C LEU A 64 -14.02 -0.37 10.59
N ARG A 65 -14.32 0.94 10.54
CA ARG A 65 -13.92 1.89 11.60
C ARG A 65 -14.63 1.63 12.92
N ALA A 66 -15.93 1.33 12.87
CA ALA A 66 -16.70 0.97 14.06
C ALA A 66 -16.10 -0.29 14.72
N LEU A 67 -15.81 -1.32 13.92
CA LEU A 67 -15.16 -2.55 14.37
C LEU A 67 -13.76 -2.28 14.95
N ALA A 68 -12.94 -1.46 14.26
CA ALA A 68 -11.62 -1.08 14.76
C ALA A 68 -11.71 -0.37 16.12
N GLY A 69 -12.72 0.49 16.31
CA GLY A 69 -12.98 1.15 17.59
C GLY A 69 -13.30 0.17 18.72
N ILE A 70 -14.08 -0.87 18.44
CA ILE A 70 -14.38 -1.94 19.41
C ILE A 70 -13.09 -2.70 19.74
N ILE A 71 -12.32 -3.12 18.74
CA ILE A 71 -11.06 -3.86 18.94
C ILE A 71 -10.07 -3.05 19.79
N GLN A 72 -9.93 -1.75 19.51
CA GLN A 72 -9.05 -0.86 20.27
C GLN A 72 -9.47 -0.73 21.75
N LYS A 73 -10.78 -0.64 22.03
CA LYS A 73 -11.31 -0.59 23.41
C LYS A 73 -11.03 -1.85 24.20
N HIS A 74 -11.05 -3.01 23.54
CA HIS A 74 -10.82 -4.31 24.17
C HIS A 74 -9.35 -4.75 24.10
N ARG A 75 -8.46 -3.91 23.55
CA ARG A 75 -7.04 -4.21 23.51
C ARG A 75 -6.51 -4.16 24.94
N PRO A 76 -6.05 -5.28 25.52
CA PRO A 76 -5.46 -5.24 26.85
C PRO A 76 -4.28 -4.27 26.79
N ARG A 77 -4.20 -3.35 27.76
CA ARG A 77 -2.99 -2.56 27.98
C ARG A 77 -1.86 -3.58 28.13
N ARG A 78 -1.01 -3.70 27.11
CA ARG A 78 0.25 -4.42 27.25
C ARG A 78 0.98 -3.70 28.37
N THR A 79 0.94 -4.28 29.57
CA THR A 79 1.86 -3.94 30.64
C THR A 79 3.24 -4.07 30.03
N ALA A 80 3.95 -2.95 29.91
CA ALA A 80 5.35 -2.98 29.56
C ALA A 80 6.02 -3.92 30.58
N PRO A 81 6.86 -4.88 30.15
CA PRO A 81 7.62 -5.67 31.09
C PRO A 81 8.47 -4.67 31.89
N GLY A 82 8.21 -4.64 33.20
CA GLY A 82 8.90 -3.76 34.13
C GLY A 82 10.40 -3.94 33.99
N ARG A 83 11.11 -2.81 33.93
CA ARG A 83 12.56 -2.76 34.07
C ARG A 83 12.91 -2.78 35.55
#